data_AF-A0A5C3KNY0-F1
#
_entry.id   AF-A0A5C3KNY0-F1
#
_cell.length_a   1.000
_cell.length_b   1.000
_cell.length_c   1.000
_cell.angle_alpha   90.00
_cell.angle_beta   90.00
_cell.angle_gamma   90.00
#
_symmetry.space_group_name_H-M   'P 1'
#
loop_
_entity.id
_entity.type
_entity.pdbx_description
1 polymer ?
#
loop_
_entity_poly.entity_id
_entity_poly.type
_entity_poly.pdbx_seq_one_letter_code
_entity_poly.pdbx_strand_id
1 'polypeptide(L)'
;TMTETSGKRLRVYQQKLHKSLEAQLAFINTVEDKYDILCIQEPHWDFWMTTRALRTWTVVRPSVELGEGKKYRAIIMVHKRMVTGSWERMNVESKDVVAVKVKSEGLTVFVYNIYNACEHN
;
A
#
# COMPACT_ATOMS: atom_id res chain seq x y z
N THR A 1 -12.22 4.59 -33.69
CA THR A 1 -11.25 5.22 -32.77
C THR A 1 -11.94 5.40 -31.44
N MET A 2 -11.67 4.53 -30.46
CA MET A 2 -12.22 4.66 -29.12
C MET A 2 -11.56 5.87 -28.46
N THR A 3 -12.32 6.94 -28.25
CA THR A 3 -11.87 8.10 -27.48
C THR A 3 -11.61 7.66 -26.05
N GLU A 4 -10.35 7.67 -25.63
CA GLU A 4 -9.95 7.53 -24.23
C GLU A 4 -10.70 8.63 -23.46
N THR A 5 -11.66 8.26 -22.63
CA THR A 5 -12.31 9.23 -21.75
C THR A 5 -11.23 9.77 -20.82
N SER A 6 -10.98 11.09 -20.89
CA SER A 6 -10.13 11.84 -19.96
C SER A 6 -10.76 11.87 -18.55
N GLY A 7 -10.96 10.69 -17.96
CA GLY A 7 -11.41 10.51 -16.59
C GLY A 7 -10.24 10.53 -15.62
N LYS A 8 -10.47 10.98 -14.38
CA LYS A 8 -9.52 10.79 -13.28
C LYS A 8 -9.28 9.28 -13.11
N ARG A 9 -8.03 8.84 -13.24
CA ARG A 9 -7.63 7.43 -13.14
C ARG A 9 -6.88 7.21 -11.83
N LEU A 10 -7.29 6.18 -11.07
CA LEU A 10 -6.54 5.67 -9.92
C LEU A 10 -5.70 4.47 -10.37
N ARG A 11 -4.38 4.54 -10.24
CA ARG A 11 -3.46 3.45 -10.60
C ARG A 11 -2.92 2.77 -9.34
N VAL A 12 -3.20 1.47 -9.23
CA VAL A 12 -2.76 0.63 -8.12
C VAL A 12 -1.78 -0.41 -8.64
N TYR A 13 -0.65 -0.61 -7.95
CA TYR A 13 0.30 -1.70 -8.21
C TYR A 13 0.37 -2.61 -7.00
N GLN A 14 0.44 -3.93 -7.20
CA GLN A 14 0.61 -4.89 -6.11
C GLN A 14 1.89 -5.72 -6.29
N GLN A 15 2.69 -5.85 -5.24
CA GLN A 15 3.91 -6.65 -5.23
C GLN A 15 4.11 -7.40 -3.91
N LYS A 16 4.53 -8.66 -4.00
CA LYS A 16 5.08 -9.43 -2.88
C LYS A 16 6.61 -9.32 -2.88
N LEU A 17 7.21 -8.92 -1.75
CA LEU A 17 8.64 -8.58 -1.67
C LEU A 17 9.49 -9.60 -0.90
N HIS A 18 8.87 -10.64 -0.33
CA HIS A 18 9.56 -11.72 0.37
C HIS A 18 10.52 -11.26 1.48
N LYS A 19 10.20 -10.14 2.13
CA LYS A 19 10.98 -9.50 3.20
C LYS A 19 12.39 -9.06 2.77
N SER A 20 12.71 -9.04 1.47
CA SER A 20 14.02 -8.61 0.97
C SER A 20 14.12 -7.09 0.91
N LEU A 21 15.20 -6.56 1.50
CA LEU A 21 15.53 -5.13 1.44
C LEU A 21 15.83 -4.70 0.01
N GLU A 22 16.61 -5.52 -0.71
CA GLU A 22 17.04 -5.28 -2.09
C GLU A 22 15.83 -5.26 -3.02
N ALA A 23 14.93 -6.23 -2.89
CA ALA A 23 13.69 -6.27 -3.67
C ALA A 23 12.82 -5.05 -3.38
N GLN A 24 12.70 -4.63 -2.11
CA GLN A 24 11.93 -3.45 -1.75
C GLN A 24 12.55 -2.17 -2.30
N LEU A 25 13.86 -1.99 -2.18
CA LEU A 25 14.57 -0.82 -2.70
C LEU A 25 14.51 -0.77 -4.22
N ALA A 26 14.73 -1.88 -4.91
CA ALA A 26 14.58 -1.96 -6.36
C ALA A 26 13.15 -1.55 -6.74
N PHE A 27 12.14 -2.19 -6.14
CA PHE A 27 10.74 -1.91 -6.42
C PHE A 27 10.37 -0.43 -6.24
N ILE A 28 10.67 0.17 -5.08
CA ILE A 28 10.28 1.56 -4.82
C ILE A 28 11.07 2.59 -5.64
N ASN A 29 12.25 2.24 -6.14
CA ASN A 29 13.04 3.13 -7.02
C ASN A 29 12.68 2.96 -8.50
N THR A 30 12.24 1.77 -8.92
CA THR A 30 11.84 1.51 -10.31
C THR A 30 10.38 1.76 -10.57
N VAL A 31 9.54 1.77 -9.53
CA VAL A 31 8.13 2.10 -9.68
C VAL A 31 8.03 3.56 -10.13
N GLU A 32 7.68 3.72 -11.40
CA GLU A 32 7.50 5.05 -11.98
C GLU A 32 6.47 5.84 -11.15
N ASP A 33 6.61 7.16 -11.14
CA ASP A 33 5.63 8.11 -10.59
C ASP A 33 4.28 8.05 -11.32
N LYS A 34 3.98 6.99 -12.06
CA LYS A 34 2.72 6.76 -12.75
C LYS A 34 1.65 6.17 -11.83
N TYR A 35 2.02 5.52 -10.71
CA TYR A 35 1.10 4.88 -9.76
C TYR A 35 0.73 5.79 -8.58
N ASP A 36 -0.48 5.61 -8.06
CA ASP A 36 -1.01 6.37 -6.91
C ASP A 36 -0.93 5.57 -5.62
N ILE A 37 -1.10 4.25 -5.71
CA ILE A 37 -1.14 3.34 -4.57
C ILE A 37 -0.27 2.12 -4.86
N LEU A 38 0.58 1.74 -3.92
CA LEU A 38 1.31 0.47 -3.93
C LEU A 38 0.79 -0.43 -2.81
N CYS A 39 0.35 -1.62 -3.17
CA CYS A 39 -0.02 -2.70 -2.25
C CYS A 39 1.19 -3.63 -2.11
N ILE A 40 1.84 -3.62 -0.95
CA ILE A 40 3.04 -4.42 -0.71
C ILE A 40 2.72 -5.53 0.29
N GLN A 41 3.06 -6.77 -0.07
CA GLN A 41 3.06 -7.91 0.85
C GLN A 41 4.47 -8.34 1.20
N GLU A 42 4.63 -8.84 2.42
CA GLU A 42 5.93 -9.22 3.01
C GLU A 42 6.99 -8.13 2.84
N PRO A 43 6.74 -6.90 3.31
CA PRO A 43 7.75 -5.85 3.24
C PRO A 43 8.96 -6.18 4.15
N HIS A 44 10.11 -5.63 3.78
CA HIS A 44 11.27 -5.58 4.64
C HIS A 44 11.02 -4.62 5.83
N TRP A 45 11.47 -5.05 7.01
CA TRP A 45 11.46 -4.28 8.25
C TRP A 45 12.86 -4.30 8.86
N ASP A 46 13.41 -3.13 9.15
CA ASP A 46 14.68 -3.01 9.86
C ASP A 46 14.55 -3.38 11.35
N PHE A 47 15.68 -3.28 12.07
CA PHE A 47 15.77 -3.59 13.49
C PHE A 47 14.98 -2.61 14.38
N TRP A 48 14.62 -1.43 13.87
CA TRP A 48 13.73 -0.47 14.53
C TRP A 48 12.26 -0.64 14.13
N MET A 49 11.91 -1.75 13.47
CA MET A 49 10.53 -2.02 13.03
C MET A 49 10.01 -0.92 12.09
N THR A 50 10.92 -0.30 11.34
CA THR A 50 10.62 0.66 10.30
C THR A 50 10.77 -0.01 8.93
N THR A 51 9.80 0.24 8.05
CA THR A 51 9.88 -0.21 6.66
C THR A 51 10.47 0.90 5.80
N ARG A 52 11.21 0.53 4.75
CA ARG A 52 11.82 1.51 3.85
C ARG A 52 10.76 2.10 2.92
N ALA A 53 10.66 3.41 2.89
CA ALA A 53 9.86 4.14 1.92
C ALA A 53 10.64 5.36 1.43
N LEU A 54 10.52 5.69 0.15
CA LEU A 54 10.99 6.98 -0.34
C LEU A 54 10.12 8.09 0.23
N ARG A 55 10.68 9.31 0.35
CA ARG A 55 9.97 10.48 0.90
C ARG A 55 8.70 10.85 0.12
N THR A 56 8.53 10.36 -1.10
CA THR A 56 7.37 10.54 -1.98
C THR A 56 6.16 9.69 -1.60
N TRP A 57 6.33 8.70 -0.72
CA TRP A 57 5.29 7.77 -0.31
C TRP A 57 4.91 7.96 1.16
N THR A 58 3.63 7.80 1.47
CA THR A 58 3.09 7.71 2.82
C THR A 58 2.75 6.26 3.11
N VAL A 59 3.39 5.68 4.14
CA VAL A 59 3.15 4.28 4.53
C VAL A 59 1.90 4.17 5.41
N VAL A 60 0.98 3.32 4.98
CA VAL A 60 -0.23 2.93 5.70
C VAL A 60 -0.07 1.49 6.17
N ARG A 61 -0.19 1.29 7.48
CA ARG A 61 -0.14 -0.01 8.16
C ARG A 61 -1.56 -0.47 8.50
N PRO A 62 -1.77 -1.76 8.81
CA PRO A 62 -3.02 -2.21 9.43
C PRO A 62 -3.39 -1.34 10.63
N SER A 63 -4.69 -1.17 10.87
CA SER A 63 -5.18 -0.38 12.02
C SER A 63 -4.95 -1.08 13.35
N VAL A 64 -4.79 -2.41 13.34
CA VAL A 64 -4.47 -3.20 14.52
C VAL A 64 -3.01 -2.94 14.92
N GLU A 65 -2.79 -2.59 16.18
CA GLU A 65 -1.45 -2.50 16.74
C GLU A 65 -0.87 -3.89 16.93
N LEU A 66 0.41 -4.04 16.62
CA LEU A 66 1.13 -5.26 16.90
C LEU A 66 1.87 -5.12 18.23
N GLY A 67 1.92 -6.20 19.01
CA GLY A 67 2.80 -6.27 20.17
C GLY A 67 4.28 -6.15 19.79
N GLU A 68 5.12 -5.92 20.80
CA GLU A 68 6.55 -5.73 20.63
C GLU A 68 7.21 -6.84 19.78
N GLY A 69 8.13 -6.43 18.89
CA GLY A 69 8.87 -7.34 18.00
C GLY A 69 8.09 -7.93 16.83
N LYS A 70 6.78 -7.65 16.67
CA LYS A 70 5.95 -8.21 15.59
C LYS A 70 5.90 -7.31 14.35
N LYS A 71 6.05 -7.92 13.17
CA LYS A 71 6.10 -7.24 11.87
C LYS A 71 4.77 -7.35 11.12
N TYR A 72 4.34 -6.26 10.48
CA TYR A 72 3.17 -6.31 9.59
C TYR A 72 3.49 -7.06 8.30
N ARG A 73 2.52 -7.86 7.83
CA ARG A 73 2.65 -8.71 6.64
C ARG A 73 2.19 -8.06 5.35
N ALA A 74 1.41 -6.98 5.46
CA ALA A 74 0.98 -6.16 4.35
C ALA A 74 1.06 -4.67 4.75
N ILE A 75 1.37 -3.83 3.78
CA ILE A 75 1.29 -2.36 3.88
C ILE A 75 0.68 -1.80 2.60
N ILE A 76 0.13 -0.60 2.69
CA ILE A 76 -0.18 0.22 1.53
C ILE A 76 0.77 1.42 1.54
N MET A 77 1.30 1.81 0.40
CA MET A 77 1.98 3.09 0.23
C MET A 77 1.11 3.98 -0.66
N VAL A 78 0.79 5.18 -0.17
CA VAL A 78 0.02 6.18 -0.93
C VAL A 78 0.96 7.27 -1.43
N HIS A 79 0.92 7.57 -2.72
CA HIS A 79 1.77 8.61 -3.29
C HIS A 79 1.34 9.98 -2.75
N LYS A 80 2.29 10.79 -2.29
CA LYS A 80 2.02 12.13 -1.72
C LYS A 80 1.47 13.16 -2.71
N ARG A 81 1.36 12.83 -3.99
CA ARG A 81 0.73 13.67 -5.01
C ARG A 81 -0.79 13.62 -4.91
N MET A 82 -1.33 12.57 -4.28
CA MET A 82 -2.76 12.50 -3.98
C MET A 82 -3.09 13.62 -3.00
N VAL A 83 -4.12 14.40 -3.34
CA VAL A 83 -4.56 15.57 -2.57
C VAL A 83 -4.84 15.17 -1.13
N THR A 84 -4.33 15.94 -0.17
CA THR A 84 -4.61 15.73 1.25
C THR A 84 -6.12 15.75 1.49
N GLY A 85 -6.67 14.71 2.14
CA GLY A 85 -8.11 14.55 2.36
C GLY A 85 -8.86 13.80 1.25
N SER A 86 -8.23 13.52 0.10
CA SER A 86 -8.81 12.66 -0.94
C SER A 86 -8.68 11.17 -0.62
N TRP A 87 -8.05 10.80 0.49
CA TRP A 87 -7.96 9.44 0.96
C TRP A 87 -7.83 9.37 2.49
N GLU A 88 -8.24 8.24 3.06
CA GLU A 88 -8.09 7.94 4.50
C GLU A 88 -7.81 6.46 4.74
N ARG A 89 -7.08 6.15 5.82
CA ARG A 89 -6.92 4.77 6.30
C ARG A 89 -8.25 4.28 6.85
N MET A 90 -8.65 3.07 6.46
CA MET A 90 -9.82 2.40 7.02
C MET A 90 -9.42 1.51 8.20
N ASN A 91 -10.28 1.44 9.22
CA ASN A 91 -10.10 0.51 10.33
C ASN A 91 -10.66 -0.86 9.94
N VAL A 92 -9.78 -1.87 9.97
CA VAL A 92 -10.13 -3.27 9.75
C VAL A 92 -9.52 -4.07 10.90
N GLU A 93 -10.32 -4.89 11.56
CA GLU A 93 -9.91 -5.71 12.71
C GLU A 93 -9.11 -6.95 12.26
N SER A 94 -8.04 -6.73 11.51
CA SER A 94 -7.11 -7.78 11.08
C SER A 94 -5.71 -7.23 10.93
N LYS A 95 -4.72 -8.00 11.41
CA LYS A 95 -3.29 -7.72 11.21
C LYS A 95 -2.82 -7.95 9.77
N ASP A 96 -3.65 -8.60 8.95
CA ASP A 96 -3.33 -9.03 7.59
C ASP A 96 -4.01 -8.21 6.51
N VAL A 97 -4.84 -7.26 6.93
CA VAL A 97 -5.59 -6.41 6.02
C VAL A 97 -5.20 -4.97 6.27
N VAL A 98 -4.81 -4.30 5.18
CA VAL A 98 -4.65 -2.84 5.15
C VAL A 98 -5.67 -2.30 4.16
N ALA A 99 -6.40 -1.27 4.56
CA ALA A 99 -7.38 -0.67 3.70
C ALA A 99 -7.24 0.85 3.66
N VAL A 100 -7.38 1.40 2.46
CA VAL A 100 -7.52 2.84 2.25
C VAL A 100 -8.79 3.11 1.47
N LYS A 101 -9.49 4.18 1.84
CA LYS A 101 -10.63 4.71 1.10
C LYS A 101 -10.17 5.95 0.34
N VAL A 102 -10.42 5.98 -0.95
CA VAL A 102 -10.12 7.10 -1.86
C VAL A 102 -11.42 7.74 -2.29
N LYS A 103 -11.51 9.06 -2.15
CA LYS A 103 -12.65 9.89 -2.58
C LYS A 103 -12.24 10.70 -3.80
N SER A 104 -13.06 10.64 -4.84
CA SER A 104 -13.02 11.52 -6.01
C SER A 104 -14.44 12.01 -6.30
N GLU A 105 -14.59 13.03 -7.14
CA GLU A 105 -15.90 13.59 -7.54
C GLU A 105 -16.88 12.48 -7.94
N GLY A 106 -17.90 12.26 -7.10
CA GLY A 106 -18.95 11.26 -7.33
C GLY A 106 -18.54 9.79 -7.16
N LEU A 107 -17.28 9.49 -6.80
CA LEU A 107 -16.79 8.11 -6.69
C LEU A 107 -16.00 7.89 -5.38
N THR A 108 -16.34 6.82 -4.67
CA THR A 108 -15.55 6.32 -3.54
C THR A 108 -15.00 4.94 -3.89
N VAL A 109 -13.68 4.77 -3.80
CA VAL A 109 -13.00 3.50 -4.04
C VAL A 109 -12.36 3.02 -2.75
N PHE A 110 -12.58 1.76 -2.40
CA PHE A 110 -11.91 1.11 -1.27
C PHE A 110 -10.85 0.15 -1.82
N VAL A 111 -9.61 0.31 -1.38
CA VAL A 111 -8.51 -0.57 -1.75
C VAL A 111 -8.12 -1.38 -0.53
N TYR A 112 -8.29 -2.70 -0.61
CA TYR A 112 -7.89 -3.65 0.43
C TYR A 112 -6.64 -4.40 -0.05
N ASN A 113 -5.53 -4.27 0.67
CA ASN A 113 -4.38 -5.12 0.52
C ASN A 113 -4.45 -6.22 1.59
N ILE A 114 -4.66 -7.46 1.15
CA ILE A 114 -4.89 -8.61 2.00
C ILE A 114 -3.71 -9.57 1.85
N TYR A 115 -3.03 -9.85 2.97
CA TYR A 115 -2.11 -10.95 3.05
C TYR A 115 -2.88 -12.23 3.39
N ASN A 116 -2.86 -13.21 2.49
CA ASN A 116 -3.38 -14.54 2.80
C ASN A 116 -2.21 -15.48 3.14
N ALA A 117 -2.28 -16.16 4.28
CA ALA A 117 -1.32 -17.20 4.61
C ALA A 117 -1.67 -18.42 3.77
N CYS A 118 -0.78 -18.83 2.86
CA CYS A 118 -0.94 -20.03 2.03
C CYS A 118 -0.76 -21.33 2.85
N GLU A 119 -1.35 -21.42 4.04
CA GLU A 119 -1.21 -22.54 4.97
C GLU A 119 -2.41 -23.49 4.97
N HIS A 120 -3.36 -23.31 4.05
CA HIS A 120 -4.47 -24.25 3.84
C HIS A 120 -4.25 -25.01 2.52
N ASN A 121 -3.72 -26.22 2.62
CA ASN A 121 -3.87 -27.30 1.64
C ASN A 121 -4.78 -28.38 2.23
#